data_AF-A0A957D6Q6-F1
#
_entry.id   AF-A0A957D6Q6-F1
#
_cell.length_a   1.000
_cell.length_b   1.000
_cell.length_c   1.000
_cell.angle_alpha   90.00
_cell.angle_beta   90.00
_cell.angle_gamma   90.00
#
_symmetry.space_group_name_H-M   'P 1'
#
loop_
_entity.id
_entity.type
_entity.pdbx_description
1 polymer ?
#
loop_
_entity_poly.entity_id
_entity_poly.type
_entity_poly.pdbx_seq_one_letter_code
_entity_poly.pdbx_strand_id
1 'polypeptide(L)' 'MNKLFSFLAGALSGALVGAVTGLLLTPASGADLKADVAARIAAAKEEFRTAYDETYKAKETEYQQLKEA' A
#
# COMPACT_ATOMS: atom_id res chain seq x y z
N MET A 1 3.64 -7.45 22.50
CA MET A 1 4.34 -7.63 21.21
C MET A 1 3.91 -8.90 20.45
N ASN A 2 3.63 -10.03 21.12
CA ASN A 2 3.29 -11.29 20.46
C ASN A 2 1.97 -11.29 19.64
N LYS A 3 1.01 -10.44 20.02
CA LYS A 3 -0.29 -10.32 19.32
C LYS A 3 -0.15 -9.70 17.92
N LEU A 4 0.70 -8.67 17.79
CA LEU A 4 0.96 -8.03 16.50
C LEU A 4 1.73 -8.98 15.58
N PHE A 5 2.68 -9.74 16.12
CA PHE A 5 3.42 -10.74 15.35
C PHE A 5 2.50 -11.88 14.86
N SER A 6 1.61 -12.37 15.73
CA SER A 6 0.60 -13.38 15.35
C SER A 6 -0.35 -12.86 14.27
N PHE A 7 -0.80 -11.60 14.38
CA PHE A 7 -1.62 -10.96 13.35
C PHE A 7 -0.87 -10.83 12.02
N LEU A 8 0.39 -10.38 12.04
CA LEU A 8 1.20 -10.22 10.84
C LEU A 8 1.47 -11.57 10.16
N ALA A 9 1.78 -12.61 10.94
CA ALA A 9 1.96 -13.96 10.42
C ALA A 9 0.67 -14.51 9.80
N GLY A 10 -0.48 -14.29 10.44
CA GLY A 10 -1.79 -14.65 9.88
C GLY A 10 -2.11 -13.89 8.60
N ALA A 11 -1.87 -12.57 8.56
CA ALA A 11 -2.09 -11.73 7.40
C ALA A 11 -1.20 -12.14 6.21
N LEU A 12 0.08 -12.43 6.46
CA LEU A 12 1.01 -12.92 5.44
C LEU A 12 0.59 -14.29 4.90
N SER A 13 0.18 -15.20 5.79
CA SER A 13 -0.27 -16.54 5.40
C SER A 13 -1.56 -16.48 4.58
N GLY A 14 -2.52 -15.64 4.99
CA GLY A 14 -3.76 -15.41 4.25
C GLY A 14 -3.52 -14.75 2.89
N ALA A 15 -2.64 -13.76 2.83
CA ALA A 15 -2.26 -13.12 1.56
C ALA A 15 -1.61 -14.11 0.59
N LEU A 16 -0.73 -14.99 1.08
CA LEU A 16 -0.10 -16.04 0.28
C LEU A 16 -1.13 -17.01 -0.30
N VAL A 17 -1.99 -17.58 0.55
CA VAL A 17 -3.02 -18.54 0.13
C VAL A 17 -4.02 -17.88 -0.84
N GLY A 18 -4.44 -16.65 -0.55
CA GLY A 18 -5.32 -15.87 -1.42
C GLY A 18 -4.68 -15.58 -2.78
N ALA A 19 -3.39 -15.22 -2.81
CA ALA A 19 -2.67 -14.99 -4.06
C ALA A 19 -2.55 -16.26 -4.90
N VAL A 20 -2.19 -17.41 -4.30
CA VAL A 20 -2.10 -18.70 -5.01
C VAL A 20 -3.46 -19.12 -5.54
N THR A 21 -4.50 -18.99 -4.73
CA THR A 21 -5.88 -19.32 -5.14
C THR A 21 -6.32 -18.41 -6.28
N GLY A 22 -6.07 -17.11 -6.18
CA GLY A 22 -6.35 -16.14 -7.23
C GLY A 22 -5.61 -16.46 -8.53
N LEU A 23 -4.33 -16.84 -8.46
CA LEU A 23 -3.55 -17.24 -9.65
C LEU A 23 -4.08 -18.51 -10.30
N LEU A 24 -4.52 -19.50 -9.51
CA LEU A 24 -5.07 -20.75 -10.05
C LEU A 24 -6.48 -20.58 -10.63
N LEU A 25 -7.27 -19.66 -10.08
CA LEU A 25 -8.63 -19.39 -10.55
C LEU A 25 -8.70 -18.29 -11.61
N THR A 26 -7.63 -17.51 -11.82
CA THR A 26 -7.70 -16.38 -12.74
C THR A 26 -7.81 -16.87 -14.19
N PRO A 27 -8.81 -16.42 -14.96
CA PRO A 27 -8.95 -16.78 -16.37
C PRO A 27 -8.06 -15.94 -17.30
N ALA A 28 -7.27 -15.00 -16.75
CA ALA A 28 -6.44 -14.07 -17.52
C ALA A 28 -5.02 -14.59 -17.76
N SER A 29 -4.40 -14.18 -18.88
CA SER A 29 -3.03 -14.55 -19.19
C SER A 29 -2.04 -13.90 -18.21
N GLY A 30 -0.90 -14.54 -17.95
CA GLY A 30 0.12 -14.00 -17.04
C GLY A 30 0.73 -12.66 -17.47
N ALA A 31 0.53 -12.23 -18.73
CA ALA A 31 0.95 -10.92 -19.22
C ALA A 31 -0.06 -9.83 -18.83
N ASP A 32 -1.35 -10.11 -18.97
CA ASP A 32 -2.43 -9.17 -18.62
C ASP A 32 -2.45 -8.91 -17.10
N LEU A 33 -2.27 -9.98 -16.30
CA LEU A 33 -2.21 -9.85 -14.84
C LEU A 33 -1.05 -8.95 -14.38
N LYS A 34 0.11 -9.04 -15.04
CA LYS A 34 1.26 -8.18 -14.73
C LYS A 34 1.00 -6.73 -15.11
N ALA A 35 0.35 -6.49 -16.25
CA ALA A 35 -0.03 -5.15 -16.68
C ALA A 35 -1.02 -4.51 -15.69
N ASP A 36 -2.04 -5.25 -15.26
CA ASP A 36 -3.03 -4.78 -14.30
C ASP A 36 -2.42 -4.50 -12.92
N VAL A 37 -1.57 -5.40 -12.43
CA VAL A 37 -0.86 -5.19 -11.14
C VAL A 37 0.05 -3.97 -11.21
N ALA A 38 0.79 -3.78 -12.31
CA ALA A 38 1.63 -2.61 -12.50
C ALA A 38 0.81 -1.31 -12.51
N ALA A 39 -0.34 -1.30 -13.19
CA ALA A 39 -1.26 -0.17 -13.19
C ALA A 39 -1.83 0.12 -11.80
N ARG A 40 -2.22 -0.93 -11.05
CA ARG A 40 -2.75 -0.81 -9.68
C ARG A 40 -1.71 -0.25 -8.70
N ILE A 41 -0.47 -0.74 -8.78
CA ILE A 41 0.65 -0.26 -7.95
C ILE A 41 0.99 1.19 -8.30
N ALA A 42 1.00 1.56 -9.58
CA ALA A 42 1.25 2.93 -10.02
C ALA A 42 0.20 3.89 -9.44
N ALA A 43 -1.09 3.54 -9.57
CA ALA A 43 -2.18 4.35 -9.02
C ALA A 43 -2.11 4.48 -7.50
N ALA A 44 -1.87 3.36 -6.78
CA ALA A 44 -1.72 3.39 -5.33
C ALA A 44 -0.53 4.27 -4.92
N LYS A 45 0.60 4.18 -5.62
CA LYS A 45 1.79 4.99 -5.32
C LYS A 45 1.53 6.49 -5.52
N GLU A 46 0.76 6.85 -6.54
CA GLU A 46 0.37 8.25 -6.81
C GLU A 46 -0.57 8.80 -5.74
N GLU A 47 -1.55 8.01 -5.31
CA GLU A 47 -2.44 8.34 -4.19
C GLU A 47 -1.65 8.52 -2.89
N PHE A 48 -0.71 7.60 -2.59
CA PHE A 48 0.20 7.72 -1.46
C PHE A 48 1.05 8.98 -1.52
N ARG A 49 1.61 9.32 -2.69
CA ARG A 49 2.41 10.54 -2.86
C ARG A 49 1.59 11.79 -2.60
N THR A 50 0.37 11.82 -3.10
CA THR A 50 -0.52 12.98 -2.93
C THR A 50 -0.89 13.17 -1.46
N ALA A 51 -1.28 12.09 -0.78
CA ALA A 51 -1.59 12.14 0.66
C ALA A 51 -0.36 12.50 1.52
N TYR A 52 0.82 12.03 1.11
CA TYR A 52 2.08 12.39 1.77
C TYR A 52 2.42 13.86 1.55
N ASP A 53 2.34 14.37 0.33
CA ASP A 53 2.64 15.77 0.01
C ASP A 53 1.67 16.74 0.72
N GLU A 54 0.39 16.38 0.87
CA GLU A 54 -0.59 17.17 1.64
C GLU A 54 -0.23 17.21 3.13
N THR A 55 0.13 16.07 3.71
CA THR A 55 0.49 15.99 5.14
C THR A 55 1.84 16.63 5.44
N TYR A 56 2.79 16.59 4.49
CA TYR A 56 4.07 17.30 4.61
C TYR A 56 3.89 18.81 4.59
N LYS A 57 3.07 19.34 3.68
CA LYS A 57 2.79 20.79 3.62
C LYS A 57 2.07 21.29 4.87
N ALA A 58 1.15 20.51 5.42
CA ALA A 58 0.47 20.85 6.67
C ALA A 58 1.46 20.93 7.85
N LYS A 59 2.41 19.98 7.95
CA LYS A 59 3.42 19.96 9.01
C LYS A 59 4.46 21.07 8.88
N GLU A 60 4.86 21.43 7.65
CA GLU A 60 5.80 22.55 7.42
C GLU A 60 5.19 23.88 7.87
N THR A 61 3.89 24.06 7.62
CA THR A 61 3.15 25.27 8.02
C THR A 61 3.09 25.40 9.55
N GLU A 62 2.83 24.30 10.28
CA GLU A 62 2.87 24.28 11.75
C GLU A 62 4.27 24.57 12.29
N TYR A 63 5.33 24.03 11.66
CA TYR A 63 6.71 24.26 12.08
C TYR A 63 7.12 25.73 11.96
N GLN A 64 6.70 26.42 10.90
CA GLN A 64 7.02 27.83 10.71
C GLN A 64 6.25 28.71 11.71
N GLN A 65 4.98 28.38 11.99
CA GLN A 65 4.20 29.09 13.00
C GLN A 65 4.78 28.91 14.42
N LEU A 66 5.32 27.74 14.74
CA LEU A 66 6.03 27.48 16.00
C LEU A 66 7.40 28.16 16.09
N LYS A 67 8.04 28.44 14.96
CA LYS A 67 9.34 29.11 14.90
C LYS A 67 9.23 30.63 14.96
N GLU A 68 8.11 31.19 14.50
CA GLU A 68 7.81 32.62 14.54
C GLU A 68 7.12 33.08 15.84
N ALA A 69 6.73 32.15 16.73
CA ALA A 69 6.18 32.40 18.06
C ALA A 69 7.25 32.40 19.16
#